data_AF-A0A0T5Z699-F1
#
_entry.id   AF-A0A0T5Z699-F1
#
_cell.length_a   1.000
_cell.length_b   1.000
_cell.length_c   1.000
_cell.angle_alpha   90.00
_cell.angle_beta   90.00
_cell.angle_gamma   90.00
#
_symmetry.space_group_name_H-M   'P 1'
#
loop_
_entity.id
_entity.type
_entity.pdbx_description
1 polymer ?
#
loop_
_entity_poly.entity_id
_entity_poly.type
_entity_poly.pdbx_seq_one_letter_code
_entity_poly.pdbx_strand_id
1 'polypeptide(L)' 'MAVIPGSNWVKLQALYDELNRKFELTEESEVNLPFKDCELSLIPPLGQAYGLETFLDQQLTTLANIYFEAGDHENHGA' A
#
# COMPACT_ATOMS: atom_id res chain seq x y z
N MET A 1 5.49 -1.02 3.90
CA MET A 1 4.35 -1.07 2.97
C MET A 1 4.57 -2.18 1.96
N ALA A 2 3.56 -2.99 1.65
CA ALA A 2 3.62 -3.98 0.58
C ALA A 2 2.62 -3.60 -0.52
N VAL A 3 3.08 -3.54 -1.76
CA VAL A 3 2.27 -3.18 -2.94
C VAL A 3 2.11 -4.42 -3.82
N ILE A 4 0.88 -4.91 -3.95
CA ILE A 4 0.53 -6.15 -4.64
C ILE A 4 -0.61 -5.92 -5.64
N PRO A 5 -0.83 -6.83 -6.62
CA PRO A 5 -2.03 -6.78 -7.47
C PRO A 5 -3.32 -6.84 -6.63
N GLY A 6 -4.32 -6.04 -6.99
CA GLY A 6 -5.58 -5.96 -6.23
C GLY A 6 -6.41 -7.25 -6.20
N SER A 7 -6.11 -8.21 -7.07
CA SER A 7 -6.72 -9.55 -7.07
C SER A 7 -6.02 -10.55 -6.14
N ASN A 8 -4.93 -10.15 -5.48
CA ASN A 8 -4.08 -11.04 -4.69
C ASN A 8 -4.19 -10.72 -3.19
N TRP A 9 -3.77 -11.69 -2.37
CA TRP A 9 -3.67 -11.55 -0.92
C TRP A 9 -2.20 -11.57 -0.50
N VAL A 10 -1.84 -10.70 0.44
CA VAL A 10 -0.50 -10.70 1.03
C VAL A 10 -0.26 -11.99 1.82
N LYS A 11 0.86 -12.66 1.56
CA LYS A 11 1.29 -13.86 2.28
C LYS A 11 2.41 -13.50 3.25
N LEU A 12 2.06 -13.21 4.49
CA LEU A 12 3.03 -12.78 5.52
C LEU A 12 4.14 -13.81 5.76
N GLN A 13 3.84 -15.11 5.67
CA GLN A 13 4.86 -16.16 5.77
C GLN A 13 5.88 -16.08 4.63
N ALA A 14 5.45 -15.80 3.40
CA ALA A 14 6.38 -15.67 2.27
C ALA A 14 7.29 -14.45 2.45
N LEU A 15 6.76 -13.33 2.95
CA LEU A 15 7.56 -12.16 3.29
C LEU A 15 8.56 -12.44 4.41
N TYR A 16 8.15 -13.23 5.42
CA TYR A 16 9.06 -13.68 6.48
C TYR A 16 10.19 -14.54 5.92
N ASP A 17 9.87 -15.52 5.07
CA ASP A 17 10.85 -16.44 4.50
C ASP A 17 11.88 -15.70 3.61
N GLU A 18 11.44 -14.66 2.90
CA GLU A 18 12.29 -13.86 2.01
C GLU A 18 13.13 -12.80 2.75
N LEU A 19 12.52 -12.11 3.72
CA LEU A 19 13.12 -10.94 4.36
C LEU A 19 13.67 -11.23 5.77
N ASN A 20 13.42 -12.44 6.29
CA ASN A 20 13.73 -12.86 7.66
C ASN A 20 13.23 -11.85 8.72
N ARG A 21 12.01 -11.32 8.50
CA ARG A 21 11.37 -10.28 9.32
C ARG A 21 9.92 -10.67 9.59
N LYS A 22 9.47 -10.49 10.82
CA LYS A 22 8.06 -10.68 11.17
C LYS A 22 7.26 -9.46 10.74
N PHE A 23 6.14 -9.72 10.06
CA PHE A 23 5.19 -8.71 9.61
C PHE A 23 3.81 -9.04 10.15
N GLU A 24 3.03 -8.00 10.42
CA GLU A 24 1.62 -8.06 10.78
C GLU A 24 0.84 -7.04 9.95
N LEU A 25 -0.48 -7.22 9.87
CA LEU A 25 -1.33 -6.20 9.27
C LEU A 25 -1.49 -5.05 10.26
N THR A 26 -1.33 -3.83 9.76
CA THR A 26 -1.50 -2.60 10.51
C THR A 26 -2.98 -2.24 10.62
N GLU A 27 -3.42 -1.78 11.79
CA GLU A 27 -4.77 -1.26 12.00
C GLU A 27 -4.97 0.08 11.27
N GLU A 28 -6.20 0.38 10.85
CA GLU A 28 -6.54 1.63 10.15
C GLU A 28 -6.05 2.90 10.87
N SER A 29 -6.13 2.91 12.20
CA SER A 29 -5.71 4.04 13.04
C SER A 29 -4.21 4.33 12.96
N GLU A 30 -3.39 3.30 12.77
CA GLU A 30 -1.94 3.41 12.64
C GLU A 30 -1.54 3.78 11.22
N VAL A 31 -2.31 3.33 10.22
CA VAL A 31 -2.10 3.69 8.81
C VAL A 31 -2.23 5.20 8.60
N ASN A 32 -3.18 5.87 9.26
CA ASN A 32 -3.35 7.34 9.10
C ASN A 32 -2.17 8.18 9.59
N LEU A 33 -1.26 7.64 10.41
CA LEU A 33 -0.15 8.41 11.00
C LEU A 33 0.86 8.91 9.95
N PRO A 34 1.37 8.06 9.03
CA PRO A 34 2.21 8.51 7.93
C PRO A 34 1.44 9.28 6.84
N PHE A 35 0.20 8.90 6.53
CA PHE A 35 -0.57 9.42 5.39
C PHE A 35 -1.52 10.57 5.75
N LYS A 36 -1.00 11.66 6.32
CA LYS A 36 -1.83 12.77 6.85
C LYS A 36 -2.53 13.63 5.79
N ASP A 37 -2.11 13.49 4.53
CA ASP A 37 -2.62 14.22 3.37
C ASP A 37 -3.52 13.35 2.48
N CYS A 38 -3.81 12.11 2.90
CA CYS A 38 -4.66 11.18 2.17
C CYS A 38 -5.85 10.78 3.02
N GLU A 39 -6.94 10.45 2.36
CA GLU A 39 -7.98 9.67 3.01
C GLU A 39 -7.60 8.20 3.09
N LEU A 40 -8.06 7.54 4.14
CA LEU A 40 -7.70 6.17 4.48
C LEU A 40 -8.03 5.15 3.38
N SER A 41 -9.11 5.39 2.64
CA SER A 41 -9.54 4.59 1.49
C SER A 41 -8.78 4.89 0.19
N LEU A 42 -7.98 5.96 0.15
CA LEU A 42 -7.36 6.51 -1.06
C LEU A 42 -5.82 6.63 -0.93
N ILE A 43 -5.22 5.77 -0.12
CA ILE A 43 -3.78 5.76 0.12
C ILE A 43 -3.04 5.27 -1.13
N PRO A 44 -2.18 6.12 -1.74
CA PRO A 44 -1.44 5.72 -2.92
C PRO A 44 -0.31 4.73 -2.57
N PRO A 45 0.10 3.84 -3.49
CA PRO A 45 1.20 2.89 -3.32
C PRO A 45 2.59 3.54 -3.38
N LEU A 46 2.74 4.72 -2.77
CA LEU A 46 3.94 5.58 -2.82
C LEU A 46 4.63 5.68 -1.46
N GLY A 47 4.77 4.56 -0.74
CA GLY A 47 5.26 4.54 0.65
C GLY A 47 6.59 5.27 0.86
N GLN A 48 7.50 5.28 -0.12
CA GLN A 48 8.76 6.02 -0.04
C GLN A 48 8.57 7.53 0.14
N ALA A 49 7.53 8.12 -0.46
CA ALA A 49 7.19 9.54 -0.28
C ALA A 49 6.80 9.86 1.19
N TYR A 50 6.38 8.85 1.93
CA TYR A 50 5.97 8.91 3.33
C TYR A 50 7.01 8.34 4.30
N GLY A 51 8.24 8.08 3.83
CA GLY A 51 9.31 7.51 4.64
C GLY A 51 9.12 6.02 5.01
N LEU A 52 8.22 5.32 4.31
CA LEU A 52 7.97 3.89 4.51
C LEU A 52 8.80 3.06 3.55
N GLU A 53 9.53 2.08 4.10
CA GLU A 53 10.10 1.00 3.31
C GLU A 53 8.98 0.29 2.54
N THR A 54 9.17 0.16 1.23
CA THR A 54 8.12 -0.32 0.31
C THR A 54 8.63 -1.53 -0.47
N PHE A 55 7.89 -2.63 -0.36
CA PHE A 55 8.11 -3.86 -1.12
C PHE A 55 7.09 -3.93 -2.26
N LEU A 56 7.55 -4.20 -3.47
CA LEU A 56 6.72 -4.26 -4.67
C LEU A 56 6.67 -5.68 -5.22
N ASP A 57 5.48 -6.23 -5.44
CA ASP A 57 5.32 -7.51 -6.14
C ASP A 57 5.86 -7.40 -7.56
N GLN A 58 6.77 -8.30 -7.92
CA GLN A 58 7.43 -8.31 -9.22
C GLN A 58 6.44 -8.40 -10.39
N GLN A 59 5.25 -8.99 -10.21
CA GLN A 59 4.20 -9.02 -11.23
C GLN A 59 3.84 -7.63 -11.74
N LEU A 60 3.83 -6.63 -10.86
CA LEU A 60 3.50 -5.25 -11.22
C LEU A 60 4.57 -4.61 -12.11
N THR A 61 5.84 -5.04 -12.00
CA THR A 61 6.95 -4.47 -12.80
C THR A 61 6.90 -4.81 -14.28
N THR A 62 6.08 -5.79 -14.67
CA THR A 62 5.92 -6.23 -16.07
C THR A 62 4.76 -5.56 -16.78
N LEU A 63 3.93 -4.81 -16.05
CA LEU A 63 2.74 -4.16 -16.59
C LEU A 63 3.12 -2.83 -17.25
N ALA A 64 2.59 -2.59 -18.45
CA ALA A 64 2.80 -1.32 -19.14
C ALA A 64 2.12 -0.15 -18.43
N ASN A 65 0.99 -0.40 -17.75
CA ASN A 65 0.23 0.59 -16.99
C ASN A 65 -0.24 -0.04 -15.68
N ILE A 66 -0.20 0.74 -14.60
CA ILE A 66 -0.70 0.38 -13.28
C ILE A 66 -1.68 1.47 -12.86
N TYR A 67 -2.84 1.06 -12.35
CA TYR A 67 -3.85 1.95 -11.79
C TYR A 67 -3.97 1.68 -10.29
N PHE A 68 -4.13 2.74 -9.52
CA PHE A 68 -4.34 2.70 -8.08
C PHE A 68 -5.22 3.88 -7.69
N GLU A 69 -5.92 3.71 -6.56
CA GLU A 69 -6.69 4.81 -5.98
C GLU A 69 -5.73 5.82 -5.33
N ALA A 70 -5.99 7.10 -5.56
CA ALA A 70 -5.22 8.20 -4.98
C ALA A 70 -6.09 9.45 -4.90
N GLY A 71 -6.10 10.12 -3.74
CA GLY A 71 -6.77 11.41 -3.56
C GLY A 71 -7.39 11.60 -2.18
N ASP A 72 -8.25 12.62 -2.11
CA ASP A 72 -9.23 12.83 -1.06
C ASP A 72 -10.65 12.67 -1.67
N HIS A 73 -11.65 12.35 -0.86
CA HIS A 73 -13.03 12.63 -1.19
C HIS A 73 -13.17 14.16 -1.13
N GLU A 74 -12.77 14.86 -2.18
CA GLU A 74 -13.44 16.13 -2.47
C GLU A 74 -14.93 15.80 -2.48
N ASN A 75 -15.64 16.42 -1.53
CA ASN A 75 -17.07 16.32 -1.36
C ASN A 75 -17.74 16.87 -2.63
N HIS A 76 -17.84 16.04 -3.67
CA HIS A 76 -18.68 16.29 -4.82
C HIS A 76 -20.12 16.17 -4.33
N GLY A 77 -20.61 17.26 -3.75
CA GLY A 77 -22.04 17.47 -3.57
C GLY A 77 -22.72 17.28 -4.92
N ALA A 78 -23.58 16.28 -4.99
CA ALA A 78 -24.66 16.22 -5.97
C ALA A 78 -25.69 17.32 -5.66
#